data_AF-A0A330LUL0-F1
#
_entry.id   AF-A0A330LUL0-F1
#
_cell.length_a   1.000
_cell.length_b   1.000
_cell.length_c   1.000
_cell.angle_alpha   90.00
_cell.angle_beta   90.00
_cell.angle_gamma   90.00
#
_symmetry.space_group_name_H-M   'P 1'
#
loop_
_entity.id
_entity.type
_entity.pdbx_description
1 polymer ?
#
loop_
_entity_poly.entity_id
_entity_poly.type
_entity_poly.pdbx_seq_one_letter_code
_entity_poly.pdbx_strand_id
1 'polypeptide(L)'
;MQTINQAVIAAKNDTEQLQGSICTNCVGGVIGEDILANIISEFNLQYPDIEVELDFSSQRVDLIAEAFDLVVRMGELEDSGLVARKLTDIKVQVLASPSYLAKHAAITHPKDLEQHNCLTGSIKRWRFHQKSVPHNNAPIHDIEINVIVINPPD
;
A
#
# COMPACT_ATOMS: atom_id res chain seq x y z
N MET A 1 -42.23 5.36 -30.68
CA MET A 1 -41.72 3.99 -30.37
C MET A 1 -40.31 3.72 -30.90
N GLN A 2 -39.86 4.32 -32.03
CA GLN A 2 -38.49 4.12 -32.54
C GLN A 2 -37.37 4.59 -31.59
N THR A 3 -37.59 5.68 -30.84
CA THR A 3 -36.58 6.29 -29.97
C THR A 3 -36.24 5.47 -28.72
N ILE A 4 -37.24 4.74 -28.18
CA ILE A 4 -37.04 3.86 -27.00
C ILE A 4 -36.17 2.66 -27.38
N ASN A 5 -36.42 2.06 -28.55
CA ASN A 5 -35.59 0.96 -29.04
C ASN A 5 -34.16 1.41 -29.35
N GLN A 6 -33.95 2.64 -29.85
CA GLN A 6 -32.60 3.19 -30.01
C GLN A 6 -31.86 3.40 -28.69
N ALA A 7 -32.54 3.93 -27.66
CA ALA A 7 -31.95 4.11 -26.33
C ALA A 7 -31.59 2.78 -25.65
N VAL A 8 -32.43 1.76 -25.81
CA VAL A 8 -32.15 0.40 -25.29
C VAL A 8 -31.01 -0.26 -26.05
N ILE A 9 -30.91 -0.10 -27.37
CA ILE A 9 -29.81 -0.65 -28.17
C ILE A 9 -28.48 0.04 -27.84
N ALA A 10 -28.47 1.36 -27.64
CA ALA A 10 -27.29 2.10 -27.20
C ALA A 10 -26.82 1.63 -25.81
N ALA A 11 -27.74 1.54 -24.84
CA ALA A 11 -27.42 1.04 -23.50
C ALA A 11 -26.93 -0.44 -23.49
N LYS A 12 -27.42 -1.25 -24.45
CA LYS A 12 -27.06 -2.66 -24.58
C LYS A 12 -25.72 -2.87 -25.31
N ASN A 13 -25.38 -2.01 -26.26
CA ASN A 13 -24.05 -2.00 -26.89
C ASN A 13 -22.97 -1.44 -25.94
N ASP A 14 -23.31 -0.44 -25.12
CA ASP A 14 -22.44 0.06 -24.04
C ASP A 14 -22.09 -1.04 -23.01
N THR A 15 -22.84 -2.14 -22.97
CA THR A 15 -22.56 -3.26 -22.05
C THR A 15 -21.58 -4.29 -22.62
N GLU A 16 -21.28 -4.27 -23.93
CA GLU A 16 -20.39 -5.26 -24.57
C GLU A 16 -18.95 -4.78 -24.75
N GLN A 17 -18.71 -3.45 -24.71
CA GLN A 17 -17.38 -2.86 -24.85
C GLN A 17 -17.04 -2.02 -23.61
N LEU A 18 -15.97 -2.41 -22.91
CA LEU A 18 -15.50 -1.73 -21.70
C LEU A 18 -14.93 -0.35 -22.06
N GLN A 19 -15.63 0.71 -21.67
CA GLN A 19 -15.28 2.11 -21.97
C GLN A 19 -15.68 3.05 -20.80
N GLY A 20 -15.09 4.24 -20.74
CA GLY A 20 -15.43 5.29 -19.78
C GLY A 20 -14.26 5.75 -18.90
N SER A 21 -14.56 6.39 -17.77
CA SER A 21 -13.54 6.89 -16.84
C SER A 21 -13.63 6.18 -15.49
N ILE A 22 -12.48 5.85 -14.92
CA ILE A 22 -12.34 5.32 -13.57
C ILE A 22 -11.52 6.32 -12.75
N CYS A 23 -12.11 6.90 -11.71
CA CYS A 23 -11.40 7.73 -10.75
C CYS A 23 -10.98 6.86 -9.56
N THR A 24 -9.68 6.67 -9.39
CA THR A 24 -9.13 5.86 -8.31
C THR A 24 -8.14 6.63 -7.46
N ASN A 25 -8.13 6.33 -6.16
CA ASN A 25 -7.16 6.88 -5.23
C ASN A 25 -6.25 5.79 -4.66
N CYS A 26 -4.96 6.11 -4.51
CA CYS A 26 -3.99 5.29 -3.82
C CYS A 26 -3.02 6.14 -2.99
N VAL A 27 -2.36 5.56 -1.97
CA VAL A 27 -1.23 6.25 -1.36
C VAL A 27 -0.04 6.18 -2.33
N GLY A 28 0.66 7.30 -2.54
CA GLY A 28 1.94 7.31 -3.27
C GLY A 28 3.02 6.43 -2.62
N GLY A 29 4.21 6.41 -3.23
CA GLY A 29 5.27 5.45 -2.92
C GLY A 29 5.10 4.13 -3.67
N VAL A 30 5.76 3.08 -3.17
CA VAL A 30 5.85 1.75 -3.81
C VAL A 30 4.50 1.19 -4.28
N ILE A 31 3.42 1.41 -3.53
CA ILE A 31 2.11 0.87 -3.92
C ILE A 31 1.51 1.67 -5.08
N GLY A 32 1.49 2.99 -4.98
CA GLY A 32 0.89 3.85 -5.99
C GLY A 32 1.71 3.88 -7.28
N GLU A 33 3.02 4.15 -7.15
CA GLU A 33 3.92 4.40 -8.28
C GLU A 33 4.44 3.08 -8.89
N ASP A 34 4.96 2.16 -8.08
CA ASP A 34 5.63 0.96 -8.61
C ASP A 34 4.68 -0.20 -8.89
N ILE A 35 3.50 -0.23 -8.26
CA ILE A 35 2.55 -1.35 -8.41
C ILE A 35 1.32 -0.89 -9.19
N LEU A 36 0.57 0.07 -8.66
CA LEU A 36 -0.74 0.41 -9.21
C LEU A 36 -0.63 1.10 -10.57
N ALA A 37 0.29 2.06 -10.75
CA ALA A 37 0.49 2.72 -12.03
C ALA A 37 0.89 1.72 -13.14
N ASN A 38 1.72 0.72 -12.82
CA ASN A 38 2.09 -0.34 -13.77
C ASN A 38 0.89 -1.21 -14.15
N ILE A 39 0.07 -1.62 -13.16
CA ILE A 39 -1.16 -2.38 -13.42
C ILE A 39 -2.14 -1.57 -14.27
N ILE A 40 -2.32 -0.28 -13.97
CA ILE A 40 -3.18 0.62 -14.77
C ILE A 40 -2.65 0.75 -16.19
N SER A 41 -1.34 0.88 -16.37
CA SER A 41 -0.74 0.93 -17.70
C SER A 41 -1.02 -0.34 -18.50
N GLU A 42 -0.88 -1.53 -17.89
CA GLU A 42 -1.21 -2.80 -18.55
C GLU A 42 -2.71 -2.95 -18.83
N PHE A 43 -3.55 -2.44 -17.92
CA PHE A 43 -5.00 -2.42 -18.07
C PHE A 43 -5.44 -1.53 -19.23
N ASN A 44 -4.91 -0.30 -19.34
CA ASN A 44 -5.24 0.63 -20.43
C ASN A 44 -4.77 0.11 -21.80
N LEU A 45 -3.68 -0.68 -21.85
CA LEU A 45 -3.28 -1.36 -23.09
C LEU A 45 -4.28 -2.43 -23.55
N GLN A 46 -4.95 -3.10 -22.59
CA GLN A 46 -5.98 -4.09 -22.88
C GLN A 46 -7.35 -3.45 -23.18
N TYR A 47 -7.64 -2.31 -22.56
CA TYR A 47 -8.89 -1.57 -22.68
C TYR A 47 -8.63 -0.10 -23.04
N PRO A 48 -8.34 0.20 -24.32
CA PRO A 48 -7.93 1.54 -24.75
C PRO A 48 -9.05 2.60 -24.68
N ASP A 49 -10.31 2.15 -24.57
CA ASP A 49 -11.48 3.03 -24.43
C ASP A 49 -11.75 3.40 -22.95
N ILE A 50 -10.92 2.93 -22.01
CA ILE A 50 -10.98 3.32 -20.60
C ILE A 50 -9.88 4.33 -20.27
N GLU A 51 -10.28 5.43 -19.64
CA GLU A 51 -9.38 6.40 -19.02
C GLU A 51 -9.36 6.18 -17.50
N VAL A 52 -8.16 6.18 -16.90
CA VAL A 52 -8.00 6.03 -15.45
C VAL A 52 -7.33 7.27 -14.88
N GLU A 53 -8.04 7.97 -14.00
CA GLU A 53 -7.49 9.04 -13.19
C GLU A 53 -6.99 8.45 -11.87
N LEU A 54 -5.68 8.58 -11.62
CA LEU A 54 -5.04 8.10 -10.41
C LEU A 54 -4.63 9.28 -9.51
N ASP A 55 -5.31 9.40 -8.38
CA ASP A 55 -5.01 10.39 -7.35
C ASP A 55 -4.14 9.79 -6.24
N PHE A 56 -3.07 10.50 -5.85
CA PHE A 56 -2.13 10.08 -4.80
C PHE A 56 -2.35 10.75 -3.45
N SER A 57 -3.44 11.51 -3.27
CA SER A 57 -3.73 12.19 -2.01
C SER A 57 -3.87 11.17 -0.87
N SER A 58 -3.44 11.55 0.33
CA SER A 58 -3.31 10.65 1.47
C SER A 58 -4.36 10.85 2.57
N GLN A 59 -5.25 11.83 2.44
CA GLN A 59 -6.24 12.14 3.47
C GLN A 59 -7.37 11.11 3.45
N ARG A 60 -7.68 10.52 4.61
CA ARG A 60 -8.76 9.53 4.73
C ARG A 60 -10.16 10.15 4.70
N VAL A 61 -10.30 11.38 5.21
CA VAL A 61 -11.59 12.09 5.28
C VAL A 61 -12.12 12.40 3.88
N ASP A 62 -11.22 12.68 2.95
CA ASP A 62 -11.57 13.06 1.59
C ASP A 62 -12.16 11.88 0.80
N LEU A 63 -11.80 10.63 1.13
CA LEU A 63 -12.31 9.43 0.44
C LEU A 63 -13.83 9.22 0.52
N ILE A 64 -14.48 9.72 1.57
CA ILE A 64 -15.93 9.64 1.73
C ILE A 64 -16.61 10.79 0.99
N ALA A 65 -15.94 11.94 0.92
CA ALA A 65 -16.45 13.15 0.28
C ALA A 65 -16.20 13.18 -1.24
N GLU A 66 -15.18 12.47 -1.72
CA GLU A 66 -14.74 12.43 -3.11
C GLU A 66 -15.35 11.25 -3.87
N ALA A 67 -15.59 11.44 -5.16
CA ALA A 67 -16.25 10.48 -6.04
C ALA A 67 -15.26 9.45 -6.63
N PHE A 68 -14.59 8.69 -5.76
CA PHE A 68 -13.73 7.59 -6.22
C PHE A 68 -14.52 6.30 -6.45
N ASP A 69 -14.25 5.64 -7.57
CA ASP A 69 -14.78 4.31 -7.89
C ASP A 69 -14.03 3.21 -7.12
N LEU A 70 -12.73 3.42 -6.89
CA LEU A 70 -11.85 2.47 -6.21
C LEU A 70 -10.79 3.20 -5.37
N VAL A 71 -10.57 2.69 -4.15
CA VAL A 71 -9.55 3.23 -3.25
C VAL A 71 -8.63 2.11 -2.76
N VAL A 72 -7.31 2.28 -2.94
CA VAL A 72 -6.28 1.33 -2.52
C VAL A 72 -5.48 1.90 -1.36
N ARG A 73 -5.65 1.33 -0.16
CA ARG A 73 -4.97 1.78 1.07
C ARG A 73 -4.33 0.63 1.84
N MET A 74 -3.30 0.97 2.60
CA MET A 74 -2.72 0.08 3.62
C MET A 74 -3.47 0.21 4.95
N GLY A 75 -3.57 -0.92 5.65
CA GLY A 75 -4.13 -1.01 6.98
C GLY A 75 -5.63 -1.28 6.98
N GLU A 76 -6.19 -1.33 8.19
CA GLU A 76 -7.62 -1.56 8.37
C GLU A 76 -8.40 -0.29 8.01
N LEU A 77 -9.53 -0.52 7.36
CA LEU A 77 -10.49 0.52 7.07
C LEU A 77 -11.31 0.76 8.34
N GLU A 78 -11.35 2.01 8.80
CA GLU A 78 -12.28 2.41 9.86
C GLU A 78 -13.71 2.30 9.34
N ASP A 79 -14.68 2.21 10.25
CA ASP A 79 -16.09 2.02 9.91
C ASP A 79 -16.59 3.18 9.03
N SER A 80 -16.57 2.99 7.71
CA SER A 80 -16.71 4.02 6.68
C SER A 80 -17.86 3.75 5.72
N GLY A 81 -18.63 2.68 5.94
CA GLY A 81 -19.70 2.24 5.04
C GLY A 81 -19.20 1.66 3.71
N LEU A 82 -17.89 1.59 3.50
CA LEU A 82 -17.25 1.04 2.30
C LEU A 82 -17.04 -0.48 2.42
N VAL A 83 -17.16 -1.19 1.31
CA VAL A 83 -16.84 -2.62 1.23
C VAL A 83 -15.34 -2.77 0.98
N ALA A 84 -14.61 -3.30 1.96
CA ALA A 84 -13.18 -3.55 1.84
C ALA A 84 -12.89 -5.00 1.40
N ARG A 85 -11.94 -5.17 0.49
CA ARG A 85 -11.36 -6.47 0.13
C ARG A 85 -9.84 -6.43 0.34
N LYS A 86 -9.31 -7.39 1.09
CA LYS A 86 -7.86 -7.57 1.21
C LYS A 86 -7.27 -8.00 -0.15
N LEU A 87 -6.29 -7.24 -0.65
CA LEU A 87 -5.57 -7.55 -1.90
C LEU A 87 -4.31 -8.36 -1.64
N THR A 88 -3.46 -7.92 -0.73
CA THR A 88 -2.18 -8.58 -0.40
C THR A 88 -1.66 -8.14 0.97
N ASP A 89 -0.58 -8.78 1.43
CA ASP A 89 0.21 -8.35 2.59
C ASP A 89 1.54 -7.78 2.12
N ILE A 90 1.88 -6.58 2.59
CA ILE A 90 3.19 -5.95 2.35
C ILE A 90 4.07 -6.16 3.58
N LYS A 91 5.20 -6.84 3.39
CA LYS A 91 6.18 -7.06 4.46
C LYS A 91 7.07 -5.83 4.60
N VAL A 92 6.86 -5.09 5.69
CA VAL A 92 7.78 -4.02 6.07
C VAL A 92 8.87 -4.61 6.95
N GLN A 93 10.12 -4.35 6.56
CA GLN A 93 11.29 -4.70 7.33
C GLN A 93 11.97 -3.41 7.76
N VAL A 94 12.59 -3.47 8.92
CA VAL A 94 13.53 -2.45 9.37
C VAL A 94 14.87 -3.02 8.69
N LEU A 95 15.89 -2.30 8.15
CA LEU A 95 17.25 -2.73 7.66
C LEU A 95 18.49 -1.81 7.98
N ALA A 96 19.49 -2.16 8.80
CA ALA A 96 20.54 -1.16 9.19
C ALA A 96 21.79 -1.26 8.32
N SER A 97 22.47 -0.12 8.07
CA SER A 97 23.79 -0.20 7.44
C SER A 97 24.80 -0.89 8.37
N PRO A 98 25.70 -1.74 7.86
CA PRO A 98 26.71 -2.39 8.70
C PRO A 98 27.59 -1.37 9.45
N SER A 99 27.91 -0.24 8.83
CA SER A 99 28.68 0.85 9.44
C SER A 99 27.97 1.53 10.60
N TYR A 100 26.64 1.59 10.57
CA TYR A 100 25.86 2.11 11.69
C TYR A 100 25.90 1.12 12.86
N LEU A 101 25.65 -0.16 12.60
CA LEU A 101 25.67 -1.22 13.62
C LEU A 101 27.04 -1.36 14.30
N ALA A 102 28.14 -1.16 13.56
CA ALA A 102 29.49 -1.22 14.13
C ALA A 102 29.81 -0.10 15.14
N LYS A 103 29.05 1.00 15.12
CA LYS A 103 29.30 2.21 15.93
C LYS A 103 28.30 2.43 17.06
N HIS A 104 27.23 1.64 17.11
CA HIS A 104 26.12 1.84 18.05
C HIS A 104 25.87 0.57 18.87
N ALA A 105 25.08 0.70 19.93
CA ALA A 105 24.70 -0.44 20.76
C ALA A 105 24.01 -1.54 19.93
N ALA A 106 24.16 -2.79 20.36
CA ALA A 106 23.47 -3.91 19.72
C ALA A 106 21.95 -3.79 19.96
N ILE A 107 21.17 -4.03 18.90
CA ILE A 107 19.70 -4.01 18.95
C ILE A 107 19.24 -5.45 19.17
N THR A 108 18.81 -5.77 20.38
CA THR A 108 18.36 -7.12 20.75
C THR A 108 16.85 -7.16 21.01
N HIS A 109 16.24 -6.03 21.32
CA HIS A 109 14.81 -5.90 21.55
C HIS A 109 14.26 -4.68 20.78
N PRO A 110 13.01 -4.70 20.28
CA PRO A 110 12.44 -3.56 19.56
C PRO A 110 12.44 -2.23 20.33
N LYS A 111 12.44 -2.28 21.67
CA LYS A 111 12.56 -1.08 22.53
C LYS A 111 13.93 -0.41 22.44
N ASP A 112 14.97 -1.15 22.07
CA ASP A 112 16.32 -0.58 21.93
C ASP A 112 16.32 0.51 20.85
N LEU A 113 15.42 0.43 19.86
CA LEU A 113 15.24 1.43 18.81
C LEU A 113 14.96 2.85 19.34
N GLU A 114 14.42 2.99 20.56
CA GLU A 114 14.23 4.30 21.19
C GLU A 114 15.56 5.04 21.46
N GLN A 115 16.68 4.30 21.53
CA GLN A 115 18.03 4.82 21.74
C GLN A 115 18.85 4.93 20.44
N HIS A 116 18.23 4.62 19.29
CA HIS A 116 18.88 4.66 17.98
C HIS A 116 18.33 5.80 17.12
N ASN A 117 19.14 6.30 16.19
CA ASN A 117 18.70 7.25 15.18
C ASN A 117 17.83 6.54 14.12
N CYS A 118 16.52 6.47 14.38
CA CYS A 118 15.57 5.85 13.48
C CYS A 118 15.02 6.84 12.46
N LEU A 119 15.10 6.48 11.17
CA LEU A 119 14.41 7.21 10.12
C LEU A 119 13.02 6.64 9.95
N THR A 120 12.02 7.46 10.23
CA THR A 120 10.61 7.06 10.17
C THR A 120 9.85 7.98 9.24
N GLY A 121 8.91 7.41 8.46
CA GLY A 121 7.96 8.18 7.67
C GLY A 121 6.75 8.60 8.51
N SER A 122 5.60 8.78 7.86
CA SER A 122 4.35 9.20 8.51
C SER A 122 3.76 8.17 9.50
N ILE A 123 4.31 6.95 9.57
CA ILE A 123 3.88 5.89 10.49
C ILE A 123 4.42 6.15 11.89
N LYS A 124 3.54 6.54 12.81
CA LYS A 124 3.90 6.87 14.21
C LYS A 124 3.93 5.66 15.15
N ARG A 125 3.36 4.52 14.75
CA ARG A 125 3.25 3.33 15.60
C ARG A 125 3.69 2.09 14.84
N TRP A 126 4.71 1.43 15.37
CA TRP A 126 5.26 0.20 14.83
C TRP A 126 4.89 -0.96 15.75
N ARG A 127 4.38 -2.04 15.17
CA ARG A 127 4.13 -3.31 15.88
C ARG A 127 5.16 -4.33 15.42
N PHE A 128 5.92 -4.85 16.37
CA PHE A 128 6.88 -5.91 16.13
C PHE A 128 6.29 -7.24 16.58
N HIS A 129 6.38 -8.24 15.72
CA HIS A 129 6.03 -9.61 16.05
C HIS A 129 7.33 -10.39 16.25
N GLN A 130 7.51 -10.96 17.44
CA GLN A 130 8.57 -11.93 17.65
C GLN A 130 8.23 -13.19 16.86
N LYS A 131 9.11 -13.61 15.94
CA LYS A 131 8.98 -14.92 15.31
C LYS A 131 9.13 -15.97 16.41
N SER A 132 8.07 -16.71 16.72
CA SER A 132 8.18 -17.89 17.56
C SER A 132 8.99 -18.93 16.81
N VAL A 133 10.25 -19.13 17.20
CA VAL A 133 11.01 -20.31 16.79
C VAL A 133 10.29 -21.53 17.40
N PRO A 134 9.92 -22.56 16.62
CA PRO A 134 9.36 -23.77 17.20
C PRO A 134 10.36 -24.36 18.19
N HIS A 135 9.96 -24.45 19.46
CA HIS A 135 10.82 -24.81 20.57
C HIS A 135 11.26 -26.27 20.45
N ASN A 136 12.56 -26.50 20.23
CA ASN A 136 13.22 -27.73 20.66
C ASN A 136 14.53 -27.36 21.38
N ASN A 137 14.39 -27.05 22.67
CA ASN A 137 15.39 -27.06 23.74
C ASN A 137 16.84 -26.62 23.44
N ALA A 138 17.08 -25.30 23.32
CA ALA A 138 18.37 -24.64 23.60
C ALA A 138 18.13 -23.13 23.84
N PRO A 139 18.97 -22.41 24.62
CA PRO A 139 18.70 -21.02 25.00
C PRO A 139 18.80 -20.10 23.78
N ILE A 140 17.68 -19.47 23.45
CA ILE A 140 17.53 -18.64 22.25
C ILE A 140 17.98 -17.23 22.58
N HIS A 141 19.16 -16.83 22.07
CA HIS A 141 19.50 -15.42 21.84
C HIS A 141 19.81 -15.29 20.35
N ASP A 142 18.78 -15.14 19.53
CA ASP A 142 18.95 -14.60 18.18
C ASP A 142 17.61 -13.98 17.77
N ILE A 143 17.55 -12.65 17.91
CA ILE A 143 16.45 -11.85 17.42
C ILE A 143 16.97 -11.20 16.15
N GLU A 144 16.53 -11.71 15.00
CA GLU A 144 16.85 -11.13 13.70
C GLU A 144 16.00 -9.86 13.51
N ILE A 145 16.52 -8.75 14.04
CA ILE A 145 15.98 -7.40 13.84
C ILE A 145 16.76 -6.78 12.70
N ASN A 146 16.18 -6.80 11.51
CA ASN A 146 16.66 -5.96 10.43
C ASN A 146 16.23 -4.49 10.79
N VAL A 147 17.01 -3.37 10.66
CA VAL A 147 16.61 -1.94 11.05
C VAL A 147 16.84 -0.67 10.12
N ILE A 148 15.88 0.03 9.43
CA ILE A 148 16.20 1.00 8.32
C ILE A 148 16.86 2.26 8.89
N VAL A 149 18.15 2.44 8.58
CA VAL A 149 18.91 3.68 8.85
C VAL A 149 19.65 4.10 7.58
N ILE A 150 19.07 5.07 6.87
CA ILE A 150 19.67 5.73 5.69
C ILE A 150 20.41 6.98 6.15
N ASN A 151 21.69 6.87 6.52
CA ASN A 151 22.51 8.08 6.55
C ASN A 151 23.07 8.30 5.13
N PRO A 152 22.74 9.40 4.44
CA PRO A 152 23.37 9.72 3.16
C PRO A 152 24.88 9.94 3.36
N PRO A 153 25.70 9.75 2.31
CA PRO A 153 27.15 9.88 2.41
C PRO A 153 27.54 11.36 2.61
N ASP A 154 28.61 11.59 3.38
CA ASP A 154 29.47 12.77 3.21
C ASP A 154 30.28 12.62 1.90
#